data_AF-A0A133UXR3-F1
#
_entry.id   AF-A0A133UXR3-F1
#
_cell.length_a   1.000
_cell.length_b   1.000
_cell.length_c   1.000
_cell.angle_alpha   90.00
_cell.angle_beta   90.00
_cell.angle_gamma   90.00
#
_symmetry.space_group_name_H-M   'P 1'
#
loop_
_entity.id
_entity.type
_entity.pdbx_description
1 polymer ?
#
loop_
_entity_poly.entity_id
_entity_poly.type
_entity_poly.pdbx_seq_one_letter_code
_entity_poly.pdbx_strand_id
1 'polypeptide(L)' 'MNIESTEFGSITIDGEKLDHDIVIYPDKIEKRKKWITKEKHGTSHKFTREEMEEYLNQVDTEKLRVILIGT' A
#
# COMPACT_ATOMS: atom_id res chain seq x y z
N MET A 1 -9.35 -12.00 2.80
CA MET A 1 -9.37 -10.69 2.15
C MET A 1 -10.41 -10.67 1.05
N ASN A 2 -11.47 -9.93 1.30
CA ASN A 2 -12.49 -9.56 0.35
C ASN A 2 -12.55 -8.03 0.27
N ILE A 3 -12.35 -7.46 -0.92
CA ILE A 3 -12.54 -6.02 -1.16
C ILE A 3 -14.01 -5.83 -1.53
N GLU A 4 -14.77 -5.17 -0.66
CA GLU A 4 -16.22 -5.06 -0.79
C GLU A 4 -16.62 -3.80 -1.57
N SER A 5 -15.93 -2.69 -1.32
CA SER A 5 -16.20 -1.42 -2.00
C SER A 5 -14.99 -0.49 -2.03
N THR A 6 -14.98 0.39 -3.02
CA THR A 6 -13.99 1.48 -3.17
C THR A 6 -14.73 2.79 -3.44
N GLU A 7 -14.36 3.84 -2.72
CA GLU A 7 -14.92 5.18 -2.84
C GLU A 7 -13.80 6.21 -2.84
N PHE A 8 -14.08 7.45 -3.25
CA PHE A 8 -13.09 8.51 -3.15
C PHE A 8 -12.65 8.70 -1.68
N GLY A 9 -11.37 8.43 -1.41
CA GLY A 9 -10.77 8.54 -0.08
C GLY A 9 -10.98 7.34 0.84
N SER A 10 -11.60 6.24 0.39
CA SER A 10 -11.73 5.05 1.23
C SER A 10 -11.88 3.72 0.49
N ILE A 11 -11.51 2.64 1.16
CA ILE A 11 -11.70 1.25 0.71
C ILE A 11 -12.27 0.42 1.87
N THR A 12 -13.21 -0.48 1.57
CA THR A 12 -13.78 -1.40 2.57
C THR A 12 -13.25 -2.80 2.32
N ILE A 13 -12.59 -3.38 3.32
CA ILE A 13 -11.99 -4.72 3.24
C ILE A 13 -12.40 -5.51 4.46
N ASP A 14 -12.92 -6.73 4.25
CA ASP A 14 -13.34 -7.63 5.32
C ASP A 14 -14.25 -6.94 6.38
N GLY A 15 -15.15 -6.03 5.94
CA GLY A 15 -16.06 -5.27 6.79
C GLY A 15 -15.49 -3.99 7.41
N GLU A 16 -14.19 -3.72 7.28
CA GLU A 16 -13.52 -2.54 7.83
C GLU A 16 -13.36 -1.43 6.77
N LYS A 17 -13.84 -0.22 7.09
CA LYS A 17 -13.66 0.96 6.24
C LYS A 17 -12.33 1.66 6.57
N LEU A 18 -11.43 1.69 5.60
CA LEU A 18 -10.11 2.31 5.67
C LEU A 18 -10.12 3.62 4.87
N ASP A 19 -9.88 4.74 5.53
CA ASP A 19 -9.97 6.11 4.99
C ASP A 19 -8.60 6.69 4.55
N HIS A 20 -7.65 5.82 4.26
CA HIS A 20 -6.27 6.16 3.94
C HIS A 20 -5.64 5.14 3.01
N ASP A 21 -4.53 5.51 2.37
CA ASP A 21 -3.74 4.61 1.55
C ASP A 21 -3.21 3.42 2.38
N ILE A 22 -3.35 2.21 1.84
CA ILE A 22 -2.94 0.96 2.47
C ILE A 22 -1.98 0.18 1.59
N VAL A 23 -1.28 -0.77 2.21
CA VAL A 23 -0.50 -1.82 1.57
C VAL A 23 -1.10 -3.15 1.97
N ILE A 24 -1.39 -3.96 0.97
CA ILE A 24 -1.98 -5.29 1.12
C ILE A 24 -0.88 -6.32 0.87
N TYR A 25 -0.61 -7.14 1.87
CA TYR A 25 0.25 -8.31 1.80
C TYR A 25 -0.60 -9.58 1.75
N PRO A 26 -0.03 -10.75 1.40
CA PRO A 26 -0.77 -12.01 1.41
C PRO A 26 -1.39 -12.37 2.77
N ASP A 27 -0.80 -11.89 3.88
CA ASP A 27 -1.14 -12.25 5.25
C ASP A 27 -1.64 -11.09 6.11
N LYS A 28 -1.45 -9.84 5.69
CA LYS A 28 -1.82 -8.65 6.49
C LYS A 28 -2.11 -7.41 5.65
N ILE A 29 -2.74 -6.43 6.29
CA ILE A 29 -2.98 -5.07 5.75
C ILE A 29 -2.25 -4.08 6.64
N GLU A 30 -1.54 -3.13 6.04
CA GLU A 30 -0.87 -2.04 6.75
C GLU A 30 -1.19 -0.68 6.13
N LYS A 31 -1.00 0.38 6.91
CA LYS A 31 -1.05 1.75 6.41
C LYS A 31 0.17 2.06 5.54
N ARG A 32 -0.05 2.70 4.39
CA ARG A 32 1.02 3.13 3.48
C ARG A 32 1.96 4.15 4.16
N LYS A 33 3.26 3.89 4.10
CA LYS A 33 4.37 4.74 4.59
C LYS A 33 4.68 5.90 3.64
N LYS A 34 3.65 6.68 3.29
CA LYS A 34 3.75 7.83 2.35
C LYS A 34 4.75 8.92 2.78
N TRP A 35 5.17 8.91 4.03
CA TRP A 35 6.14 9.84 4.59
C TRP A 35 7.53 9.65 3.96
N ILE A 36 7.93 8.42 3.60
CA ILE A 36 9.22 8.13 2.93
C ILE A 36 9.35 8.93 1.63
N THR A 37 8.31 8.85 0.80
CA THR A 37 8.25 9.61 -0.45
C THR A 37 8.17 11.13 -0.21
N LYS A 38 7.39 11.57 0.80
CA LYS A 38 7.27 13.00 1.12
C LYS A 38 8.58 13.61 1.59
N GLU A 39 9.36 12.91 2.40
CA GLU A 39 10.66 13.40 2.88
C GLU A 39 11.65 13.61 1.74
N LYS A 40 11.58 12.77 0.70
CA LYS A 40 12.45 12.87 -0.47
C LYS A 40 12.01 13.93 -1.50
N HIS A 41 10.70 14.12 -1.69
CA HIS A 41 10.17 14.90 -2.82
C HIS A 41 9.20 16.03 -2.43
N GLY A 42 8.93 16.23 -1.14
CA GLY A 42 7.94 17.17 -0.63
C GLY A 42 6.47 16.75 -0.86
N THR A 43 6.23 15.64 -1.57
CA THR A 43 4.88 15.18 -1.92
C THR A 43 4.85 13.65 -2.07
N SER A 44 3.74 13.01 -1.66
CA SER A 44 3.54 11.55 -1.77
C SER A 44 3.05 11.08 -3.15
N HIS A 45 2.78 12.02 -4.07
CA HIS A 45 2.27 11.70 -5.42
C HIS A 45 3.32 11.05 -6.33
N LYS A 46 4.59 10.97 -5.90
CA LYS A 46 5.68 10.37 -6.65
C LYS A 46 6.20 9.12 -5.93
N PHE A 47 5.47 8.01 -6.01
CA PHE A 47 5.88 6.75 -5.38
C PHE A 47 7.33 6.40 -5.73
N THR A 48 8.18 6.21 -4.70
CA THR A 48 9.63 6.06 -4.89
C THR A 48 10.09 4.62 -4.77
N ARG A 49 11.30 4.36 -5.27
CA ARG A 49 12.02 3.10 -5.06
C ARG A 49 12.19 2.81 -3.56
N GLU A 50 12.55 3.81 -2.76
CA GLU A 50 12.76 3.63 -1.32
C GLU A 50 11.46 3.21 -0.61
N GLU A 51 10.33 3.81 -0.98
CA GLU A 51 9.03 3.39 -0.43
C GLU A 51 8.69 1.95 -0.85
N MET A 52 9.01 1.56 -2.10
CA MET A 52 8.82 0.20 -2.58
C MET A 52 9.71 -0.83 -1.86
N GLU A 53 10.99 -0.52 -1.68
CA GLU A 53 11.96 -1.38 -1.01
C GLU A 53 11.55 -1.65 0.44
N GLU A 54 11.00 -0.65 1.13
CA GLU A 54 10.45 -0.80 2.48
C GLU A 54 9.33 -1.85 2.57
N TYR A 55 8.50 -2.00 1.53
CA TYR A 55 7.46 -3.04 1.49
C TYR A 55 8.01 -4.39 1.04
N LEU A 56 8.92 -4.41 0.07
CA LEU A 56 9.55 -5.66 -0.39
C LEU A 56 10.36 -6.35 0.71
N ASN A 57 10.98 -5.58 1.61
CA ASN A 57 11.71 -6.12 2.76
C ASN A 57 10.81 -6.87 3.76
N GLN A 58 9.49 -6.71 3.68
CA GLN A 58 8.54 -7.39 4.55
C GLN A 58 8.02 -8.73 3.98
N VAL A 59 8.39 -9.07 2.74
CA VAL A 59 7.90 -10.27 2.06
C VAL A 59 9.02 -11.10 1.47
N ASP A 60 8.73 -12.38 1.28
CA ASP A 60 9.58 -13.27 0.48
C ASP A 60 9.40 -12.94 -1.01
N THR A 61 10.35 -12.18 -1.55
CA THR A 61 10.32 -11.72 -2.95
C THR A 61 10.44 -12.86 -3.97
N GLU A 62 10.98 -14.02 -3.59
CA GLU A 62 11.03 -15.19 -4.48
C GLU A 62 9.65 -15.81 -4.70
N LYS A 63 8.73 -15.60 -3.74
CA LYS A 63 7.33 -16.06 -3.84
C LYS A 63 6.39 -14.98 -4.39
N LEU A 64 6.86 -13.75 -4.52
CA LEU A 64 6.07 -12.64 -5.01
C LEU A 64 5.90 -12.73 -6.53
N ARG A 65 4.67 -12.87 -7.00
CA ARG A 65 4.37 -13.00 -8.43
C ARG A 65 3.86 -11.72 -9.08
N VAL A 66 3.10 -10.93 -8.33
CA VAL A 66 2.40 -9.77 -8.83
C VAL A 66 2.47 -8.67 -7.79
N ILE A 67 2.66 -7.45 -8.29
CA ILE A 67 2.58 -6.21 -7.53
C ILE A 67 1.56 -5.34 -8.26
N LEU A 68 0.55 -4.86 -7.55
CA LEU A 68 -0.50 -4.01 -8.10
C LEU A 68 -0.47 -2.67 -7.37
N ILE A 69 -0.48 -1.58 -8.14
CA ILE A 69 -0.49 -0.21 -7.62
C ILE A 69 -1.77 0.46 -8.09
N GLY A 70 -2.63 0.86 -7.15
CA GLY A 70 -3.75 1.76 -7.42
C GLY A 70 -3.25 3.20 -7.46
N THR A 71 -3.46 3.90 -8.57
CA THR A 71 -3.00 5.28 -8.81
C THR A 71 -4.15 6.26 -8.85
#